data_AF-A0A1S1NTS0-F1
#
_entry.id   AF-A0A1S1NTS0-F1
#
_cell.length_a   1.000
_cell.length_b   1.000
_cell.length_c   1.000
_cell.angle_alpha   90.00
_cell.angle_beta   90.00
_cell.angle_gamma   90.00
#
_symmetry.space_group_name_H-M   'P 1'
#
loop_
_entity.id
_entity.type
_entity.pdbx_description
1 polymer ?
#
loop_
_entity_poly.entity_id
_entity_poly.type
_entity_poly.pdbx_seq_one_letter_code
_entity_poly.pdbx_strand_id
1 'polypeptide(L)'
;MAKSRSLHWQEPATAPCTVCNGSGEWSGMFSTGPCANCDGTGLVGEDGEPLELRELLPMMRRQRDRQRDRLYRLWQTPGVQEAVQAHRQRRIEEGQEWERQQRKRLRGG
;
A
#
# COMPACT_ATOMS: atom_id res chain seq x y z
N MET A 1 0.31 -45.07 6.38
CA MET A 1 0.35 -43.92 7.30
C MET A 1 -0.06 -42.68 6.52
N ALA A 2 -1.34 -42.30 6.55
CA ALA A 2 -1.81 -41.09 5.87
C ALA A 2 -1.38 -39.87 6.69
N LYS A 3 -0.50 -39.04 6.14
CA LYS A 3 -0.13 -37.74 6.75
C LYS A 3 -1.38 -36.85 6.71
N SER A 4 -1.99 -36.62 7.87
CA SER A 4 -3.09 -35.65 8.02
C SER A 4 -2.60 -34.29 7.52
N ARG A 5 -3.13 -33.80 6.40
CA ARG A 5 -2.89 -32.42 5.97
C ARG A 5 -3.47 -31.51 7.04
N SER A 6 -2.65 -30.62 7.59
CA SER A 6 -3.11 -29.58 8.51
C SER A 6 -4.21 -28.78 7.82
N LEU A 7 -5.41 -28.76 8.42
CA LEU A 7 -6.58 -28.03 7.90
C LEU A 7 -6.38 -26.50 7.92
N HIS A 8 -5.33 -26.03 8.58
CA HIS A 8 -5.01 -24.62 8.72
C HIS A 8 -3.69 -24.31 8.02
N TRP A 9 -3.75 -23.36 7.08
CA TRP A 9 -2.56 -22.75 6.49
C TRP A 9 -1.78 -22.02 7.58
N GLN A 10 -0.47 -22.25 7.63
CA GLN A 10 0.44 -21.57 8.53
C GLN A 10 1.19 -20.48 7.74
N GLU A 11 1.32 -19.32 8.36
CA GLU A 11 2.07 -18.21 7.76
C GLU A 11 3.56 -18.59 7.70
N PRO A 12 4.19 -18.60 6.50
CA PRO A 12 5.60 -18.88 6.39
C PRO A 12 6.43 -17.79 7.09
N ALA A 13 7.63 -18.14 7.53
CA ALA A 13 8.59 -17.16 7.99
C ALA A 13 9.01 -16.29 6.79
N THR A 14 8.95 -14.97 6.97
CA THR A 14 9.25 -14.01 5.90
C THR A 14 10.09 -12.86 6.43
N ALA A 15 10.91 -12.30 5.55
CA ALA A 15 11.69 -11.10 5.80
C ALA A 15 11.31 -9.98 4.81
N PRO A 16 11.50 -8.70 5.17
CA PRO A 16 11.37 -7.61 4.21
C PRO A 16 12.34 -7.80 3.05
N CYS A 17 11.85 -7.64 1.83
CA CYS A 17 12.70 -7.67 0.63
C CYS A 17 13.75 -6.55 0.71
N THR A 18 15.03 -6.91 0.63
CA THR A 18 16.16 -5.97 0.74
C THR A 18 16.30 -5.07 -0.48
N VAL A 19 15.81 -5.50 -1.65
CA VAL A 19 15.86 -4.72 -2.90
C VAL A 19 14.90 -3.54 -2.88
N CYS A 20 13.67 -3.75 -2.40
CA CYS A 20 12.66 -2.69 -2.30
C CYS A 20 12.45 -2.16 -0.87
N ASN A 21 13.27 -2.62 0.09
CA ASN A 21 13.14 -2.32 1.52
C ASN A 21 11.72 -2.57 2.06
N GLY A 22 11.08 -3.64 1.60
CA GLY A 22 9.73 -4.01 1.99
C GLY A 22 8.60 -3.21 1.37
N SER A 23 8.86 -2.27 0.45
CA SER A 23 7.80 -1.50 -0.21
C SER A 23 6.95 -2.34 -1.16
N GLY A 24 7.54 -3.41 -1.72
CA GLY A 24 6.93 -4.16 -2.82
C GLY A 24 6.98 -3.43 -4.16
N GLU A 25 7.53 -2.23 -4.22
CA GLU A 25 7.56 -1.40 -5.42
C GLU A 25 8.99 -0.97 -5.76
N TRP A 26 9.29 -0.90 -7.05
CA TRP A 26 10.42 -0.15 -7.56
C TRP A 26 9.95 1.24 -7.98
N SER A 27 10.78 2.26 -7.75
CA SER A 27 10.51 3.63 -8.16
C SER A 27 11.62 4.12 -9.07
N GLY A 28 11.28 4.44 -10.31
CA GLY A 28 12.13 5.15 -11.27
C GLY A 28 11.75 6.63 -11.36
N MET A 29 12.49 7.36 -12.21
CA MET A 29 12.26 8.80 -12.42
C MET A 29 10.91 9.12 -13.09
N PHE A 30 10.36 8.18 -13.88
CA PHE A 30 9.14 8.40 -14.67
C PHE A 30 8.07 7.31 -14.49
N SER A 31 8.35 6.28 -13.69
CA SER A 31 7.41 5.20 -13.46
C SER A 31 7.69 4.48 -12.15
N THR A 32 6.65 3.87 -11.62
CA THR A 32 6.72 2.92 -10.52
C THR A 32 6.16 1.59 -10.99
N GLY A 33 6.54 0.49 -10.35
CA GLY A 33 5.98 -0.82 -10.65
C GLY A 33 6.31 -1.85 -9.57
N PRO A 34 5.79 -3.07 -9.70
CA PRO A 34 6.04 -4.12 -8.73
C PRO A 34 7.52 -4.51 -8.71
N CYS A 35 8.10 -4.63 -7.52
CA CYS A 35 9.46 -5.12 -7.38
C CYS A 35 9.56 -6.57 -7.88
N ALA A 36 10.41 -6.80 -8.88
CA ALA A 36 10.60 -8.12 -9.48
C ALA A 36 11.24 -9.15 -8.52
N ASN A 37 12.01 -8.69 -7.51
CA ASN A 37 12.68 -9.59 -6.56
C ASN A 37 11.73 -10.25 -5.56
N CYS A 38 10.57 -9.64 -5.31
CA CYS A 38 9.59 -10.14 -4.36
C CYS A 38 8.19 -10.24 -4.96
N ASP A 39 8.08 -10.22 -6.29
CA ASP A 39 6.82 -10.24 -7.05
C ASP A 39 5.79 -9.21 -6.55
N GLY A 40 6.27 -8.02 -6.18
CA GLY A 40 5.39 -6.95 -5.69
C GLY A 40 4.91 -7.09 -4.24
N THR A 41 5.27 -8.15 -3.52
CA THR A 41 4.75 -8.42 -2.16
C THR A 41 5.48 -7.66 -1.05
N GLY A 42 6.69 -7.17 -1.33
CA GLY A 42 7.60 -6.58 -0.33
C GLY A 42 8.21 -7.60 0.63
N LEU A 43 7.91 -8.90 0.48
CA LEU A 43 8.38 -9.96 1.37
C LEU A 43 9.12 -11.03 0.57
N VAL A 44 10.12 -11.61 1.21
CA VAL A 44 10.89 -12.76 0.71
C VAL A 44 10.90 -13.85 1.78
N GLY A 45 11.22 -15.07 1.39
CA GLY A 45 11.49 -16.17 2.31
C GLY A 45 12.73 -15.92 3.17
N GLU A 46 13.04 -16.84 4.09
CA GLU A 46 14.24 -16.77 4.93
C GLU A 46 15.54 -16.86 4.12
N ASP A 47 15.49 -17.50 2.96
CA ASP A 47 16.56 -17.62 1.98
C ASP A 47 16.74 -16.36 1.11
N GLY A 48 15.82 -15.39 1.23
CA GLY A 48 15.82 -14.18 0.41
C GLY A 48 15.18 -14.37 -0.98
N GLU A 49 14.65 -15.56 -1.27
CA GLU A 49 13.95 -15.87 -2.51
C GLU A 49 12.49 -15.39 -2.45
N PRO A 50 11.84 -15.15 -3.62
CA PRO A 50 10.44 -14.81 -3.66
C PRO A 50 9.59 -15.93 -3.06
N LEU A 51 8.46 -15.54 -2.45
CA LEU A 51 7.55 -16.49 -1.85
C LEU A 51 6.94 -17.40 -2.93
N GLU A 52 6.84 -18.69 -2.59
CA GLU A 52 6.17 -19.68 -3.42
C GLU A 52 4.75 -19.23 -3.77
N LEU A 53 4.30 -19.49 -5.00
CA LEU A 53 2.99 -19.04 -5.51
C LEU A 53 1.82 -19.47 -4.60
N ARG A 54 1.93 -20.67 -4.00
CA ARG A 54 0.93 -21.22 -3.07
C ARG A 54 0.82 -20.43 -1.76
N GLU A 55 1.87 -19.70 -1.38
CA GLU A 55 2.00 -18.92 -0.15
C GLU A 55 1.73 -17.43 -0.43
N LEU A 56 1.99 -16.97 -1.65
CA LEU A 56 1.83 -15.59 -2.08
C LEU A 56 0.40 -15.08 -1.89
N LEU A 57 -0.61 -15.79 -2.40
CA LEU A 57 -2.02 -15.39 -2.26
C LEU A 57 -2.50 -15.26 -0.80
N PRO A 58 -2.32 -16.27 0.07
CA PRO A 58 -2.72 -16.11 1.47
C PRO A 58 -1.92 -15.03 2.20
N MET A 59 -0.63 -14.85 1.88
CA MET A 59 0.19 -13.76 2.42
C MET A 59 -0.35 -12.38 2.03
N MET A 60 -0.64 -12.16 0.75
CA MET A 60 -1.20 -10.89 0.26
C MET A 60 -2.56 -10.57 0.90
N ARG A 61 -3.43 -11.57 1.06
CA ARG A 61 -4.71 -11.41 1.77
C ARG A 61 -4.47 -10.95 3.22
N ARG A 62 -3.54 -11.60 3.92
CA ARG A 62 -3.22 -11.28 5.30
C ARG A 62 -2.57 -9.91 5.46
N GLN A 63 -1.67 -9.52 4.55
CA GLN A 63 -1.11 -8.16 4.49
C GLN A 63 -2.21 -7.11 4.30
N ARG A 64 -3.10 -7.33 3.32
CA ARG A 64 -4.25 -6.45 3.07
C ARG A 64 -5.12 -6.33 4.32
N ASP A 65 -5.44 -7.44 4.97
CA ASP A 65 -6.29 -7.45 6.16
C ASP A 65 -5.62 -6.70 7.33
N ARG A 66 -4.31 -6.89 7.55
CA ARG A 66 -3.52 -6.11 8.53
C ARG A 66 -3.55 -4.61 8.23
N GLN A 67 -3.34 -4.21 6.98
CA GLN A 67 -3.38 -2.80 6.58
C GLN A 67 -4.77 -2.21 6.77
N ARG A 68 -5.81 -2.96 6.42
CA ARG A 68 -7.20 -2.57 6.62
C ARG A 68 -7.50 -2.36 8.10
N ASP A 69 -7.10 -3.28 8.96
CA ASP A 69 -7.30 -3.17 10.41
C ASP A 69 -6.54 -1.98 11.01
N ARG A 70 -5.30 -1.74 10.54
CA ARG A 70 -4.53 -0.55 10.92
C ARG A 70 -5.26 0.73 10.53
N LEU A 71 -5.76 0.82 9.29
CA LEU A 71 -6.52 1.97 8.81
C LEU A 71 -7.81 2.16 9.61
N TYR A 72 -8.54 1.08 9.91
CA TYR A 72 -9.74 1.16 10.75
C TYR A 72 -9.44 1.74 12.14
N ARG A 73 -8.36 1.30 12.79
CA ARG A 73 -7.95 1.85 14.09
C ARG A 73 -7.58 3.33 14.01
N LEU A 74 -6.86 3.73 12.95
CA LEU A 74 -6.56 5.14 12.71
C LEU A 74 -7.86 5.95 12.52
N TRP A 75 -8.82 5.42 11.78
CA TRP A 75 -10.11 6.10 11.54
C TRP A 75 -10.99 6.24 12.77
N GLN A 76 -10.78 5.38 13.77
CA GLN A 76 -11.45 5.43 15.08
C GLN A 76 -10.74 6.35 16.08
N THR A 77 -9.54 6.85 15.75
CA THR A 77 -8.81 7.76 16.62
C THR A 77 -9.52 9.13 16.63
N PRO A 78 -9.84 9.69 17.81
CA PRO A 78 -10.51 11.00 17.89
C PRO A 78 -9.74 12.09 17.15
N GLY A 79 -10.45 12.96 16.40
CA GLY A 79 -9.83 14.06 15.66
C GLY A 79 -9.32 13.69 14.26
N VAL A 80 -9.17 12.40 13.92
CA VAL A 80 -8.66 11.99 12.59
C VAL A 80 -9.66 12.30 11.49
N GLN A 81 -10.96 12.09 11.72
CA GLN A 81 -11.97 12.36 10.70
C GLN A 81 -12.07 13.85 10.40
N GLU A 82 -12.03 14.69 11.44
CA GLU A 82 -12.04 16.14 11.35
C GLU A 82 -10.79 16.65 10.61
N ALA A 83 -9.62 16.12 10.95
CA ALA A 83 -8.37 16.47 10.27
C ALA A 83 -8.39 16.11 8.78
N VAL A 84 -8.93 14.94 8.42
CA VAL A 84 -9.10 14.50 7.03
C VAL A 84 -10.06 15.42 6.29
N GLN A 85 -11.20 15.78 6.87
CA GLN A 85 -12.16 16.69 6.25
C GLN A 85 -11.57 18.10 6.06
N ALA A 86 -10.88 18.62 7.07
CA ALA A 86 -10.21 19.91 6.97
C ALA A 86 -9.14 19.92 5.86
N HIS A 87 -8.38 18.82 5.71
CA HIS A 87 -7.42 18.70 4.62
C HIS A 87 -8.11 18.64 3.25
N ARG A 88 -9.21 17.88 3.12
CA ARG A 88 -10.00 17.83 1.87
C ARG A 88 -10.54 19.21 1.48
N GLN A 89 -11.07 19.95 2.44
CA GLN A 89 -11.62 21.29 2.21
C GLN A 89 -10.54 22.26 1.71
N ARG A 90 -9.36 22.27 2.35
CA ARG A 90 -8.21 23.08 1.89
C ARG A 90 -7.82 22.77 0.45
N ARG A 91 -7.77 21.49 0.07
CA ARG A 91 -7.43 21.06 -1.30
C ARG A 91 -8.46 21.52 -2.33
N ILE A 92 -9.74 21.53 -1.97
CA ILE A 92 -10.81 22.04 -2.84
C ILE A 92 -10.67 23.56 -3.02
N GLU A 93 -10.45 24.29 -1.93
CA GLU A 93 -10.26 25.75 -1.95
C GLU A 93 -9.05 26.17 -2.79
N GLU A 94 -7.91 25.49 -2.60
CA GLU A 94 -6.70 25.66 -3.42
C GLU A 94 -6.99 25.44 -4.91
N GLY A 95 -7.73 24.37 -5.24
CA GLY A 95 -8.12 24.06 -6.63
C GLY A 95 -9.02 25.13 -7.24
N GLN A 96 -10.06 25.56 -6.52
CA GLN A 96 -10.97 26.62 -6.96
C GLN A 96 -10.25 27.96 -7.12
N GLU A 97 -9.32 28.29 -6.23
CA GLU A 97 -8.51 29.49 -6.34
C GLU A 97 -7.62 29.43 -7.59
N TRP A 98 -6.93 28.31 -7.80
CA TRP A 98 -6.13 28.09 -9.00
C TRP A 98 -6.97 28.26 -10.28
N GLU A 99 -8.15 27.64 -10.35
CA GLU A 99 -9.06 27.79 -11.50
C GLU A 99 -9.52 29.23 -11.71
N ARG A 100 -9.89 29.95 -10.64
CA ARG A 100 -10.26 31.37 -10.72
C ARG A 100 -9.10 32.22 -11.24
N GLN A 101 -7.88 31.96 -10.78
CA GLN A 101 -6.68 32.65 -11.26
C GLN A 101 -6.41 32.35 -12.74
N GLN A 102 -6.53 31.10 -13.17
CA GLN A 102 -6.38 30.71 -14.58
C GLN A 102 -7.42 31.37 -15.48
N ARG A 103 -8.70 31.38 -15.07
CA ARG A 103 -9.78 32.05 -15.84
C ARG A 103 -9.56 33.56 -15.95
N LYS A 104 -9.03 34.21 -14.91
CA LYS A 104 -8.65 35.64 -14.97
C LYS A 104 -7.53 35.89 -15.98
N ARG A 105 -6.50 35.03 -16.01
CA ARG A 105 -5.40 35.12 -16.99
C ARG A 105 -5.90 34.98 -18.43
N LEU A 106 -6.79 34.02 -18.68
CA LEU A 106 -7.34 33.76 -20.03
C LEU A 106 -8.32 34.83 -20.54
N ARG A 107 -8.97 35.60 -19.66
CA ARG A 107 -9.89 36.68 -20.04
C ARG A 107 -9.23 38.06 -20.15
N GLY A 108 -8.00 38.20 -19.68
CA GLY A 108 -7.24 39.46 -19.69
C GLY A 108 -6.17 39.54 -20.77
N GLY A 109 -6.23 38.66 -21.78
CA GLY A 109 -5.39 38.69 -22.98
C GLY A 109 -6.21 39.02 -24.23
#